data_AF-A0A7X6YAB8-F1
#
_entry.id   AF-A0A7X6YAB8-F1
#
_cell.length_a   1.000
_cell.length_b   1.000
_cell.length_c   1.000
_cell.angle_alpha   90.00
_cell.angle_beta   90.00
_cell.angle_gamma   90.00
#
_symmetry.space_group_name_H-M   'P 1'
#
loop_
_entity.id
_entity.type
_entity.pdbx_description
1 polymer ?
#
loop_
_entity_poly.entity_id
_entity_poly.type
_entity_poly.pdbx_seq_one_letter_code
_entity_poly.pdbx_strand_id
1 'polypeptide(L)'
;YWKEKTGQSVTINQSHGGSGKQARGVIEGLQADVVTLALAYDIDAVAERSGLLSAAWQRRLPANSAPYTSTIVFLVRAGNPKRLLDWPDLIRPGVRVVTPNPKTSGGARWNYLAAWAAALHRRLGEDFAQASGAEAESARDAARRFVTALYRNVPVLDSGARASATTFGRRAIGDVLLTWENEAHLVLAEWGPGRFEIVTPAVSILAEPAVTVVDRVAERRGVRAVAEAYVSHLYAPEAQRLAARHHFRPREPRHADPADLARLPPLRLLTVDEVFGGWRQAHRTHFADGALFDQIYHPQ
;
A
#
# COMPACT_ATOMS: atom_id res chain seq x y z
N TYR A 1 -25.50 11.53 -6.81
CA TYR A 1 -24.56 12.54 -7.37
C TYR A 1 -24.65 12.72 -8.90
N TRP A 2 -23.95 11.95 -9.75
CA TRP A 2 -23.80 12.32 -11.18
C TRP A 2 -25.13 12.32 -11.96
N LYS A 3 -25.87 11.21 -11.96
CA LYS A 3 -27.18 11.08 -12.64
C LYS A 3 -28.18 12.14 -12.17
N GLU A 4 -28.17 12.47 -10.90
CA GLU A 4 -29.02 13.52 -10.32
C GLU A 4 -28.64 14.92 -10.82
N LYS A 5 -27.35 15.21 -10.96
CA LYS A 5 -26.86 16.51 -11.45
C LYS A 5 -26.97 16.70 -12.96
N THR A 6 -26.82 15.62 -13.74
CA THR A 6 -26.64 15.72 -15.19
C THR A 6 -27.68 14.95 -16.01
N GLY A 7 -28.50 14.11 -15.37
CA GLY A 7 -29.39 13.16 -16.05
C GLY A 7 -28.66 11.95 -16.66
N GLN A 8 -27.33 11.96 -16.73
CA GLN A 8 -26.55 10.91 -17.38
C GLN A 8 -26.38 9.67 -16.48
N SER A 9 -26.70 8.50 -17.01
CA SER A 9 -26.40 7.22 -16.35
C SER A 9 -24.96 6.79 -16.66
N VAL A 10 -24.25 6.28 -15.65
CA VAL A 10 -22.83 5.91 -15.74
C VAL A 10 -22.67 4.47 -15.33
N THR A 11 -21.95 3.68 -16.14
CA THR A 11 -21.54 2.31 -15.80
C THR A 11 -20.05 2.32 -15.53
N ILE A 12 -19.63 1.79 -14.38
CA ILE A 12 -18.23 1.74 -13.95
C ILE A 12 -17.79 0.28 -13.99
N ASN A 13 -16.84 -0.04 -14.88
CA ASN A 13 -16.19 -1.35 -14.93
C ASN A 13 -14.87 -1.27 -14.15
N GLN A 14 -14.64 -2.25 -13.28
CA GLN A 14 -13.46 -2.28 -12.41
C GLN A 14 -12.55 -3.47 -12.76
N SER A 15 -11.24 -3.23 -12.70
CA SER A 15 -10.20 -4.24 -12.84
C SER A 15 -9.29 -4.16 -11.62
N HIS A 16 -9.13 -5.27 -10.90
CA HIS A 16 -8.33 -5.34 -9.67
C HIS A 16 -7.14 -6.28 -9.84
N GLY A 17 -6.00 -5.95 -9.24
CA GLY A 17 -4.80 -6.77 -9.25
C GLY A 17 -3.64 -6.08 -8.58
N GLY A 18 -2.45 -6.69 -8.62
CA GLY A 18 -1.22 -6.05 -8.15
C GLY A 18 -1.00 -4.71 -8.86
N SER A 19 -0.82 -3.63 -8.10
CA SER A 19 -0.74 -2.26 -8.62
C SER A 19 0.28 -2.07 -9.74
N GLY A 20 1.48 -2.67 -9.62
CA GLY A 20 2.49 -2.61 -10.68
C GLY A 20 2.09 -3.37 -11.94
N LYS A 21 1.36 -4.49 -11.79
CA LYS A 21 0.79 -5.24 -12.92
C LYS A 21 -0.33 -4.44 -13.61
N GLN A 22 -1.21 -3.79 -12.86
CA GLN A 22 -2.26 -2.94 -13.41
C GLN A 22 -1.68 -1.72 -14.15
N ALA A 23 -0.66 -1.06 -13.59
CA ALA A 23 0.07 0.03 -14.24
C ALA A 23 0.67 -0.41 -15.59
N ARG A 24 1.35 -1.57 -15.62
CA ARG A 24 1.87 -2.16 -16.87
C ARG A 24 0.77 -2.42 -17.88
N GLY A 25 -0.38 -2.97 -17.45
CA GLY A 25 -1.53 -3.17 -18.33
C GLY A 25 -1.99 -1.88 -19.01
N VAL A 26 -2.03 -0.75 -18.29
CA VAL A 26 -2.37 0.56 -18.89
C VAL A 26 -1.29 1.03 -19.88
N ILE A 27 -0.01 0.86 -19.54
CA ILE A 27 1.11 1.19 -20.42
C ILE A 27 1.05 0.37 -21.72
N GLU A 28 0.67 -0.91 -21.61
CA GLU A 28 0.60 -1.88 -22.71
C GLU A 28 -0.72 -1.82 -23.50
N GLY A 29 -1.66 -0.94 -23.14
CA GLY A 29 -2.83 -0.61 -23.96
C GLY A 29 -4.20 -0.74 -23.31
N LEU A 30 -4.30 -1.16 -22.04
CA LEU A 30 -5.56 -1.15 -21.31
C LEU A 30 -6.13 0.28 -21.22
N GLN A 31 -7.31 0.49 -21.79
CA GLN A 31 -7.97 1.80 -21.90
C GLN A 31 -8.72 2.18 -20.61
N ALA A 32 -7.98 2.34 -19.51
CA ALA A 32 -8.54 2.84 -18.26
C ALA A 32 -8.79 4.37 -18.33
N ASP A 33 -9.99 4.83 -17.98
CA ASP A 33 -10.32 6.26 -17.91
C ASP A 33 -9.75 6.92 -16.65
N VAL A 34 -9.69 6.14 -15.57
CA VAL A 34 -9.17 6.52 -14.25
C VAL A 34 -8.29 5.39 -13.77
N VAL A 35 -7.19 5.74 -13.12
CA VAL A 35 -6.37 4.79 -12.37
C VAL A 35 -6.47 5.10 -10.87
N THR A 36 -6.69 4.06 -10.07
CA THR A 36 -6.68 4.12 -8.60
C THR A 36 -5.67 3.09 -8.09
N LEU A 37 -4.42 3.52 -7.97
CA LEU A 37 -3.27 2.64 -7.77
C LEU A 37 -2.74 2.74 -6.34
N ALA A 38 -1.97 1.73 -5.93
CA ALA A 38 -1.55 1.58 -4.54
C ALA A 38 -0.51 2.63 -4.08
N LEU A 39 0.18 3.31 -4.99
CA LEU A 39 1.27 4.23 -4.71
C LEU A 39 1.58 5.12 -5.91
N ALA A 40 2.16 6.31 -5.66
CA ALA A 40 2.41 7.33 -6.67
C ALA A 40 3.34 6.87 -7.80
N TYR A 41 4.40 6.10 -7.49
CA TYR A 41 5.34 5.61 -8.50
C TYR A 41 4.66 4.84 -9.65
N ASP A 42 3.59 4.09 -9.37
CA ASP A 42 2.91 3.31 -10.41
C ASP A 42 2.19 4.23 -11.40
N ILE A 43 1.68 5.38 -10.97
CA ILE A 43 1.07 6.39 -11.84
C ILE A 43 2.14 7.21 -12.56
N ASP A 44 3.26 7.52 -11.90
CA ASP A 44 4.44 8.12 -12.55
C ASP A 44 4.93 7.24 -13.71
N ALA A 45 5.01 5.92 -13.50
CA ALA A 45 5.40 4.98 -14.54
C ALA A 45 4.41 4.97 -15.72
N VAL A 46 3.10 5.09 -15.45
CA VAL A 46 2.09 5.25 -16.52
C VAL A 46 2.34 6.55 -17.28
N ALA A 47 2.50 7.68 -16.59
CA ALA A 47 2.75 8.98 -17.23
C ALA A 47 3.99 8.94 -18.13
N GLU A 48 5.10 8.43 -17.63
CA GLU A 48 6.40 8.45 -18.29
C GLU A 48 6.51 7.49 -19.47
N ARG A 49 5.98 6.28 -19.31
CA ARG A 49 6.18 5.22 -20.31
C ARG A 49 5.12 5.21 -21.40
N SER A 50 3.94 5.76 -21.13
CA SER A 50 2.83 5.78 -22.10
C SER A 50 2.52 7.17 -22.65
N GLY A 51 2.89 8.24 -21.92
CA GLY A 51 2.50 9.61 -22.26
C GLY A 51 0.98 9.84 -22.24
N LEU A 52 0.20 8.96 -21.59
CA LEU A 52 -1.27 9.04 -21.56
C LEU A 52 -1.82 10.08 -20.58
N LEU A 53 -1.01 10.53 -19.62
CA LEU A 53 -1.38 11.54 -18.62
C LEU A 53 -0.18 12.43 -18.27
N SER A 54 -0.45 13.62 -17.74
CA SER A 54 0.60 14.60 -17.40
C SER A 54 1.56 14.11 -16.31
N ALA A 55 2.85 14.41 -16.43
CA ALA A 55 3.82 14.20 -15.35
C ALA A 55 3.50 14.96 -14.05
N ALA A 56 2.68 16.03 -14.13
CA ALA A 56 2.23 16.79 -12.96
C ALA A 56 0.92 16.27 -12.35
N TRP A 57 0.50 15.04 -12.69
CA TRP A 57 -0.79 14.46 -12.28
C TRP A 57 -1.04 14.52 -10.78
N GLN A 58 -0.01 14.33 -9.96
CA GLN A 58 -0.13 14.21 -8.50
C GLN A 58 -0.62 15.50 -7.83
N ARG A 59 -0.40 16.64 -8.48
CA ARG A 59 -0.81 17.98 -7.99
C ARG A 59 -2.24 18.35 -8.39
N ARG A 60 -2.93 17.52 -9.19
CA ARG A 60 -4.29 17.82 -9.70
C ARG A 60 -5.36 17.72 -8.62
N LEU A 61 -5.15 16.86 -7.64
CA LEU A 61 -6.09 16.61 -6.55
C LEU A 61 -5.40 16.85 -5.20
N PRO A 62 -6.18 17.19 -4.15
CA PRO A 62 -5.63 17.43 -2.82
C PRO A 62 -4.86 16.22 -2.25
N ALA A 63 -4.00 16.50 -1.27
CA ALA A 63 -3.32 15.48 -0.46
C ALA A 63 -2.60 14.41 -1.30
N ASN A 64 -1.70 14.86 -2.19
CA ASN A 64 -0.92 13.99 -3.07
C ASN A 64 -1.77 13.11 -4.01
N SER A 65 -2.97 13.59 -4.37
CA SER A 65 -3.97 12.81 -5.09
C SER A 65 -4.34 11.49 -4.39
N ALA A 66 -4.26 11.45 -3.06
CA ALA A 66 -4.64 10.31 -2.22
C ALA A 66 -5.84 10.67 -1.32
N PRO A 67 -7.08 10.33 -1.73
CA PRO A 67 -8.31 10.71 -1.02
C PRO A 67 -8.47 10.02 0.33
N TYR A 68 -7.73 8.94 0.56
CA TYR A 68 -7.64 8.23 1.83
C TYR A 68 -6.21 7.71 1.99
N THR A 69 -5.89 7.24 3.20
CA THR A 69 -4.64 6.57 3.51
C THR A 69 -4.90 5.21 4.14
N SER A 70 -3.83 4.47 4.36
CA SER A 70 -3.83 3.25 5.15
C SER A 70 -2.43 3.08 5.77
N THR A 71 -2.18 1.92 6.33
CA THR A 71 -0.88 1.52 6.84
C THR A 71 -0.69 0.02 6.73
N ILE A 72 0.49 -0.47 7.11
CA ILE A 72 0.81 -1.89 7.17
C ILE A 72 0.68 -2.37 8.62
N VAL A 73 -0.11 -3.43 8.80
CA VAL A 73 -0.32 -4.13 10.07
C VAL A 73 -0.02 -5.61 9.90
N PHE A 74 0.00 -6.33 11.02
CA PHE A 74 0.16 -7.78 11.02
C PHE A 74 -1.19 -8.42 11.27
N LEU A 75 -1.56 -9.36 10.42
CA LEU A 75 -2.67 -10.26 10.71
C LEU A 75 -2.08 -11.60 11.18
N VAL A 76 -2.36 -11.97 12.42
CA VAL A 76 -1.85 -13.20 13.05
C VAL A 76 -2.99 -14.18 13.29
N ARG A 77 -2.65 -15.44 13.57
CA ARG A 77 -3.64 -16.46 13.97
C ARG A 77 -4.20 -16.15 15.35
N ALA A 78 -5.44 -16.56 15.61
CA ALA A 78 -6.07 -16.43 16.92
C ALA A 78 -5.22 -17.03 18.06
N GLY A 79 -5.23 -16.35 19.20
CA GLY A 79 -4.38 -16.58 20.36
C GLY A 79 -2.94 -16.12 20.18
N ASN A 80 -2.56 -15.62 19.00
CA ASN A 80 -1.20 -15.21 18.63
C ASN A 80 -0.13 -16.19 19.17
N PRO A 81 -0.14 -17.48 18.73
CA PRO A 81 0.64 -18.55 19.37
C PRO A 81 2.16 -18.33 19.28
N LYS A 82 2.61 -17.54 18.31
CA LYS A 82 4.01 -17.16 18.12
C LYS A 82 4.38 -15.90 18.89
N ARG A 83 3.44 -15.22 19.58
CA ARG A 83 3.66 -13.94 20.28
C ARG A 83 4.35 -12.92 19.38
N LEU A 84 3.76 -12.68 18.21
CA LEU A 84 4.24 -11.71 17.23
C LEU A 84 3.62 -10.36 17.59
N LEU A 85 4.43 -9.42 18.08
CA LEU A 85 3.96 -8.13 18.60
C LEU A 85 4.56 -6.97 17.81
N ASP A 86 5.77 -7.12 17.27
CA ASP A 86 6.43 -6.07 16.51
C ASP A 86 7.38 -6.65 15.44
N TRP A 87 7.94 -5.78 14.59
CA TRP A 87 8.83 -6.15 13.48
C TRP A 87 9.95 -7.14 13.85
N PRO A 88 10.68 -7.00 14.98
CA PRO A 88 11.73 -7.95 15.36
C PRO A 88 11.25 -9.40 15.53
N ASP A 89 9.97 -9.61 15.86
CA ASP A 89 9.42 -10.94 16.04
C ASP A 89 9.31 -11.72 14.73
N LEU A 90 9.20 -11.01 13.61
CA LEU A 90 8.98 -11.58 12.28
C LEU A 90 10.23 -12.27 11.71
N ILE A 91 11.42 -11.93 12.22
CA ILE A 91 12.70 -12.51 11.80
C ILE A 91 13.16 -13.68 12.70
N ARG A 92 12.36 -14.04 13.70
CA ARG A 92 12.71 -15.17 14.59
C ARG A 92 12.69 -16.50 13.83
N PRO A 93 13.55 -17.47 14.20
CA PRO A 93 13.52 -18.80 13.63
C PRO A 93 12.14 -19.47 13.77
N GLY A 94 11.69 -20.12 12.71
CA GLY A 94 10.42 -20.86 12.70
C GLY A 94 9.17 -19.98 12.66
N VAL A 95 9.30 -18.69 12.35
CA VAL A 95 8.19 -17.81 11.95
C VAL A 95 8.11 -17.82 10.42
N ARG A 96 6.90 -18.01 9.89
CA ARG A 96 6.63 -17.93 8.44
C ARG A 96 5.80 -16.70 8.13
N VAL A 97 6.35 -15.79 7.33
CA VAL A 97 5.73 -14.52 6.98
C VAL A 97 5.09 -14.61 5.60
N VAL A 98 3.82 -14.25 5.46
CA VAL A 98 3.17 -14.09 4.16
C VAL A 98 3.20 -12.61 3.77
N THR A 99 3.69 -12.33 2.57
CA THR A 99 3.69 -11.00 1.96
C THR A 99 3.67 -11.16 0.43
N PRO A 100 3.02 -10.26 -0.33
CA PRO A 100 3.03 -10.35 -1.79
C PRO A 100 4.39 -9.99 -2.40
N ASN A 101 4.52 -10.18 -3.72
CA ASN A 101 5.72 -9.88 -4.49
C ASN A 101 5.90 -8.37 -4.77
N PRO A 102 7.01 -7.72 -4.35
CA PRO A 102 7.31 -6.31 -4.65
C PRO A 102 7.37 -5.95 -6.14
N LYS A 103 7.66 -6.91 -7.03
CA LYS A 103 7.72 -6.71 -8.49
C LYS A 103 6.36 -6.56 -9.18
N THR A 104 5.28 -6.96 -8.49
CA THR A 104 3.91 -6.91 -9.05
C THR A 104 2.92 -6.15 -8.16
N SER A 105 3.13 -6.16 -6.85
CA SER A 105 2.19 -5.60 -5.86
C SER A 105 2.70 -4.28 -5.28
N GLY A 106 1.83 -3.28 -5.21
CA GLY A 106 2.14 -2.04 -4.48
C GLY A 106 2.11 -2.25 -2.96
N GLY A 107 1.17 -3.05 -2.44
CA GLY A 107 1.16 -3.43 -1.02
C GLY A 107 2.44 -4.14 -0.57
N ALA A 108 3.04 -4.96 -1.44
CA ALA A 108 4.33 -5.59 -1.14
C ALA A 108 5.46 -4.58 -0.97
N ARG A 109 5.47 -3.52 -1.80
CA ARG A 109 6.44 -2.43 -1.68
C ARG A 109 6.23 -1.64 -0.39
N TRP A 110 4.99 -1.36 -0.02
CA TRP A 110 4.67 -0.77 1.28
C TRP A 110 5.10 -1.66 2.46
N ASN A 111 4.84 -2.97 2.41
CA ASN A 111 5.30 -3.93 3.42
C ASN A 111 6.83 -3.92 3.57
N TYR A 112 7.55 -3.97 2.45
CA TYR A 112 9.01 -3.90 2.41
C TYR A 112 9.51 -2.59 3.04
N LEU A 113 8.97 -1.46 2.60
CA LEU A 113 9.43 -0.14 3.07
C LEU A 113 9.07 0.08 4.54
N ALA A 114 7.94 -0.44 5.03
CA ALA A 114 7.57 -0.39 6.44
C ALA A 114 8.59 -1.17 7.31
N ALA A 115 8.96 -2.38 6.88
CA ALA A 115 9.99 -3.17 7.57
C ALA A 115 11.35 -2.47 7.58
N TRP A 116 11.75 -1.87 6.45
CA TRP A 116 12.99 -1.12 6.34
C TRP A 116 12.98 0.14 7.23
N ALA A 117 11.89 0.91 7.18
CA ALA A 117 11.72 2.12 7.95
C ALA A 117 11.70 1.83 9.46
N ALA A 118 11.02 0.77 9.90
CA ALA A 118 11.02 0.32 11.28
C ALA A 118 12.44 -0.08 11.76
N ALA A 119 13.23 -0.74 10.91
CA ALA A 119 14.61 -1.09 11.24
C ALA A 119 15.52 0.14 11.37
N LEU A 120 15.33 1.15 10.50
CA LEU A 120 16.03 2.44 10.61
C LEU A 120 15.65 3.18 11.89
N HIS A 121 14.35 3.35 12.13
CA HIS A 121 13.82 4.04 13.32
C HIS A 121 14.27 3.36 14.61
N ARG A 122 14.24 2.02 14.67
CA ARG A 122 14.76 1.28 15.83
C ARG A 122 16.25 1.56 16.10
N ARG A 123 17.05 1.77 15.05
CA ARG A 123 18.50 1.96 15.17
C ARG A 123 18.90 3.40 15.50
N LEU A 124 18.15 4.37 14.98
CA LEU A 124 18.48 5.79 14.99
C LEU A 124 17.53 6.64 15.85
N GLY A 125 16.41 6.09 16.31
CA GLY A 125 15.38 6.82 17.05
C GLY A 125 14.57 7.78 16.18
N GLU A 126 14.01 8.81 16.80
CA GLU A 126 13.17 9.82 16.12
C GLU A 126 13.96 10.67 15.13
N ASP A 127 15.26 10.87 15.35
CA ASP A 127 16.12 11.69 14.49
C ASP A 127 16.66 10.92 13.26
N PHE A 128 16.08 9.76 12.93
CA PHE A 128 16.57 8.91 11.83
C PHE A 128 16.67 9.64 10.49
N ALA A 129 15.84 10.65 10.25
CA ALA A 129 15.85 11.46 9.03
C ALA A 129 17.04 12.44 8.95
N GLN A 130 17.64 12.80 10.10
CA GLN A 130 18.81 13.68 10.19
C GLN A 130 20.14 12.91 10.16
N ALA A 131 20.10 11.58 10.32
CA ALA A 131 21.28 10.75 10.32
C ALA A 131 22.05 10.89 8.99
N SER A 132 23.37 11.10 9.09
CA SER A 132 24.26 11.23 7.94
C SER A 132 25.61 10.52 8.18
N GLY A 133 26.43 10.43 7.14
CA GLY A 133 27.74 9.77 7.19
C GLY A 133 27.69 8.30 7.63
N ALA A 134 28.71 7.88 8.37
CA ALA A 134 28.92 6.48 8.74
C ALA A 134 27.78 5.89 9.60
N GLU A 135 27.11 6.70 10.42
CA GLU A 135 25.97 6.25 11.22
C GLU A 135 24.77 5.88 10.34
N ALA A 136 24.43 6.75 9.37
CA ALA A 136 23.35 6.50 8.43
C ALA A 136 23.65 5.26 7.55
N GLU A 137 24.89 5.10 7.11
CA GLU A 137 25.33 3.92 6.35
C GLU A 137 25.19 2.64 7.19
N SER A 138 25.70 2.65 8.42
CA SER A 138 25.57 1.53 9.35
C SER A 138 24.10 1.17 9.63
N ALA A 139 23.21 2.16 9.72
CA ALA A 139 21.79 1.92 9.93
C ALA A 139 21.11 1.33 8.70
N ARG A 140 21.46 1.81 7.49
CA ARG A 140 20.97 1.23 6.22
C ARG A 140 21.43 -0.22 6.05
N ASP A 141 22.67 -0.53 6.43
CA ASP A 141 23.17 -1.91 6.42
C ASP A 141 22.44 -2.80 7.42
N ALA A 142 22.13 -2.28 8.61
CA ALA A 142 21.31 -2.98 9.59
C ALA A 142 19.89 -3.23 9.06
N ALA A 143 19.26 -2.23 8.42
CA ALA A 143 17.96 -2.37 7.78
C ALA A 143 17.98 -3.39 6.64
N ARG A 144 19.03 -3.39 5.80
CA ARG A 144 19.24 -4.40 4.75
C ARG A 144 19.30 -5.81 5.34
N ARG A 145 20.10 -6.02 6.40
CA ARG A 145 20.19 -7.34 7.07
C ARG A 145 18.85 -7.75 7.69
N PHE A 146 18.14 -6.82 8.31
CA PHE A 146 16.82 -7.07 8.89
C PHE A 146 15.82 -7.52 7.83
N VAL A 147 15.69 -6.77 6.73
CA VAL A 147 14.77 -7.13 5.64
C VAL A 147 15.21 -8.42 4.94
N THR A 148 16.51 -8.68 4.81
CA THR A 148 17.01 -9.98 4.30
C THR A 148 16.55 -11.13 5.19
N ALA A 149 16.68 -10.99 6.52
CA ALA A 149 16.21 -12.00 7.47
C ALA A 149 14.69 -12.19 7.42
N LEU A 150 13.94 -11.09 7.25
CA LEU A 150 12.48 -11.14 7.05
C LEU A 150 12.12 -11.98 5.82
N TYR A 151 12.75 -11.71 4.67
CA TYR A 151 12.43 -12.43 3.43
C TYR A 151 12.90 -13.89 3.43
N ARG A 152 13.91 -14.26 4.24
CA ARG A 152 14.21 -15.69 4.49
C ARG A 152 13.08 -16.44 5.18
N ASN A 153 12.23 -15.73 5.93
CA ASN A 153 11.04 -16.29 6.56
C ASN A 153 9.80 -16.25 5.64
N VAL A 154 9.93 -15.80 4.37
CA VAL A 154 8.82 -15.72 3.41
C VAL A 154 8.82 -16.94 2.49
N PRO A 155 7.87 -17.89 2.64
CA PRO A 155 7.87 -19.11 1.83
C PRO A 155 7.23 -18.92 0.44
N VAL A 156 6.46 -17.85 0.24
CA VAL A 156 5.73 -17.60 -1.01
C VAL A 156 5.51 -16.11 -1.22
N LEU A 157 5.67 -15.66 -2.48
CA LEU A 157 5.39 -14.30 -2.92
C LEU A 157 4.23 -14.28 -3.91
N ASP A 158 3.02 -14.12 -3.40
CA ASP A 158 1.82 -14.02 -4.24
C ASP A 158 1.83 -12.74 -5.09
N SER A 159 1.14 -12.76 -6.23
CA SER A 159 1.13 -11.65 -7.19
C SER A 159 0.50 -10.33 -6.68
N GLY A 160 -0.27 -10.37 -5.59
CA GLY A 160 -0.99 -9.22 -5.03
C GLY A 160 -1.51 -9.47 -3.61
N ALA A 161 -1.86 -8.39 -2.89
CA ALA A 161 -2.25 -8.46 -1.48
C ALA A 161 -3.44 -9.40 -1.20
N ARG A 162 -4.49 -9.36 -2.03
CA ARG A 162 -5.66 -10.24 -1.89
C ARG A 162 -5.31 -11.74 -2.07
N ALA A 163 -4.35 -12.04 -2.94
CA ALA A 163 -3.85 -13.40 -3.11
C ALA A 163 -3.06 -13.86 -1.87
N SER A 164 -2.22 -12.99 -1.29
CA SER A 164 -1.55 -13.25 -0.01
C SER A 164 -2.53 -13.45 1.15
N ALA A 165 -3.60 -12.66 1.22
CA ALA A 165 -4.66 -12.87 2.20
C ALA A 165 -5.27 -14.28 2.05
N THR A 166 -5.59 -14.68 0.81
CA THR A 166 -6.14 -16.02 0.53
C THR A 166 -5.17 -17.13 0.93
N THR A 167 -3.88 -16.98 0.61
CA THR A 167 -2.81 -17.89 1.04
C THR A 167 -2.77 -18.02 2.56
N PHE A 168 -2.82 -16.91 3.27
CA PHE A 168 -2.79 -16.90 4.73
C PHE A 168 -4.05 -17.52 5.36
N GLY A 169 -5.24 -17.00 5.03
CA GLY A 169 -6.44 -17.37 5.78
C GLY A 169 -7.24 -18.55 5.22
N ARG A 170 -7.18 -18.82 3.90
CA ARG A 170 -7.86 -19.99 3.30
C ARG A 170 -6.93 -21.18 3.14
N ARG A 171 -5.70 -20.97 2.66
CA ARG A 171 -4.72 -22.06 2.50
C ARG A 171 -3.93 -22.35 3.78
N ALA A 172 -4.15 -21.56 4.83
CA ALA A 172 -3.54 -21.71 6.14
C ALA A 172 -1.99 -21.75 6.08
N ILE A 173 -1.39 -21.00 5.16
CA ILE A 173 0.08 -20.88 5.04
C ILE A 173 0.56 -19.67 5.85
N GLY A 174 1.67 -19.84 6.59
CA GLY A 174 2.28 -18.76 7.36
C GLY A 174 1.75 -18.61 8.79
N ASP A 175 2.46 -17.88 9.62
CA ASP A 175 2.09 -17.56 11.00
C ASP A 175 1.56 -16.13 11.13
N VAL A 176 1.96 -15.27 10.19
CA VAL A 176 1.60 -13.85 10.09
C VAL A 176 1.52 -13.42 8.64
N LEU A 177 0.56 -12.55 8.35
CA LEU A 177 0.42 -11.85 7.08
C LEU A 177 0.76 -10.37 7.28
N LEU A 178 1.73 -9.87 6.51
CA LEU A 178 1.96 -8.43 6.35
C LEU A 178 0.96 -7.90 5.33
N THR A 179 0.07 -7.01 5.74
CA THR A 179 -1.00 -6.54 4.87
C THR A 179 -1.43 -5.13 5.19
N TRP A 180 -2.15 -4.53 4.23
CA TRP A 180 -2.93 -3.33 4.43
C TRP A 180 -3.88 -3.47 5.61
N GLU A 181 -4.00 -2.42 6.42
CA GLU A 181 -4.95 -2.35 7.53
C GLU A 181 -6.39 -2.66 7.09
N ASN A 182 -6.83 -2.09 5.97
CA ASN A 182 -8.17 -2.34 5.45
C ASN A 182 -8.39 -3.80 5.04
N GLU A 183 -7.37 -4.48 4.49
CA GLU A 183 -7.46 -5.91 4.14
C GLU A 183 -7.47 -6.77 5.41
N ALA A 184 -6.74 -6.39 6.46
CA ALA A 184 -6.75 -7.10 7.73
C ALA A 184 -8.16 -7.09 8.35
N HIS A 185 -8.83 -5.93 8.37
CA HIS A 185 -10.22 -5.81 8.82
C HIS A 185 -11.19 -6.56 7.90
N LEU A 186 -11.00 -6.50 6.58
CA LEU A 186 -11.82 -7.25 5.63
C LEU A 186 -11.73 -8.76 5.88
N VAL A 187 -10.52 -9.28 6.14
CA VAL A 187 -10.31 -10.70 6.46
C VAL A 187 -11.03 -11.09 7.75
N LEU A 188 -10.97 -10.26 8.81
CA LEU A 188 -11.73 -10.50 10.04
C LEU A 188 -13.24 -10.58 9.79
N ALA A 189 -13.76 -9.68 8.96
CA ALA A 189 -15.19 -9.63 8.64
C ALA A 189 -15.63 -10.82 7.76
N GLU A 190 -14.86 -11.18 6.75
CA GLU A 190 -15.25 -12.22 5.79
C GLU A 190 -15.09 -13.64 6.32
N TRP A 191 -14.04 -13.91 7.10
CA TRP A 191 -13.64 -15.30 7.41
C TRP A 191 -14.03 -15.77 8.80
N GLY A 192 -14.73 -14.93 9.55
CA GLY A 192 -15.37 -15.24 10.82
C GLY A 192 -14.57 -14.74 12.03
N PRO A 193 -15.26 -14.29 13.09
CA PRO A 193 -14.60 -13.79 14.30
C PRO A 193 -13.81 -14.90 14.99
N GLY A 194 -12.72 -14.52 15.67
CA GLY A 194 -11.94 -15.44 16.51
C GLY A 194 -10.99 -16.37 15.76
N ARG A 195 -10.75 -16.16 14.45
CA ARG A 195 -9.74 -16.91 13.67
C ARG A 195 -8.41 -16.19 13.52
N PHE A 196 -8.45 -14.86 13.54
CA PHE A 196 -7.30 -14.01 13.37
C PHE A 196 -7.36 -12.82 14.32
N GLU A 197 -6.22 -12.22 14.55
CA GLU A 197 -6.06 -11.01 15.34
C GLU A 197 -5.22 -10.01 14.54
N ILE A 198 -5.54 -8.72 14.68
CA ILE A 198 -4.70 -7.65 14.13
C ILE A 198 -3.72 -7.25 15.22
N VAL A 199 -2.44 -7.30 14.87
CA VAL A 199 -1.35 -6.75 15.67
C VAL A 199 -0.85 -5.49 14.97
N THR A 200 -0.96 -4.37 15.67
CA THR A 200 -0.46 -3.06 15.21
C THR A 200 0.97 -2.89 15.71
N PRO A 201 1.98 -2.83 14.82
CA PRO A 201 3.36 -2.61 15.24
C PRO A 201 3.54 -1.21 15.83
N ALA A 202 4.64 -1.01 16.57
CA ALA A 202 4.92 0.27 17.22
C ALA A 202 5.09 1.42 16.20
N VAL A 203 5.71 1.10 15.06
CA VAL A 203 5.93 2.01 13.93
C VAL A 203 5.52 1.30 12.65
N SER A 204 4.87 2.04 11.75
CA SER A 204 4.59 1.58 10.39
C SER A 204 4.76 2.74 9.41
N ILE A 205 4.28 2.55 8.18
CA ILE A 205 4.42 3.52 7.09
C ILE A 205 3.06 4.13 6.74
N LEU A 206 3.02 5.43 6.47
CA LEU A 206 1.84 6.10 5.91
C LEU A 206 1.70 5.67 4.45
N ALA A 207 0.73 4.83 4.17
CA ALA A 207 0.46 4.38 2.82
C ALA A 207 -0.58 5.29 2.16
N GLU A 208 -0.23 5.83 0.99
CA GLU A 208 -1.03 6.81 0.25
C GLU A 208 -1.41 6.29 -1.16
N PRO A 209 -2.45 5.44 -1.28
CA PRO A 209 -3.00 5.04 -2.57
C PRO A 209 -3.46 6.26 -3.37
N ALA A 210 -2.96 6.39 -4.59
CA ALA A 210 -3.12 7.59 -5.40
C ALA A 210 -4.12 7.35 -6.54
N VAL A 211 -4.80 8.41 -6.95
CA VAL A 211 -5.84 8.38 -7.99
C VAL A 211 -5.61 9.47 -9.02
N THR A 212 -5.86 9.20 -10.30
CA THR A 212 -5.90 10.25 -11.33
C THR A 212 -6.67 9.82 -12.57
N VAL A 213 -7.05 10.81 -13.38
CA VAL A 213 -7.64 10.59 -14.71
C VAL A 213 -6.53 10.30 -15.72
N VAL A 214 -6.74 9.31 -16.58
CA VAL A 214 -5.85 9.02 -17.72
C VAL A 214 -6.29 9.89 -18.89
N ASP A 215 -5.73 11.11 -18.97
CA ASP A 215 -6.19 12.20 -19.84
C ASP A 215 -6.56 11.75 -21.26
N ARG A 216 -5.60 11.15 -21.97
CA ARG A 216 -5.78 10.80 -23.38
C ARG A 216 -6.83 9.70 -23.59
N VAL A 217 -7.00 8.80 -22.62
CA VAL A 217 -8.01 7.74 -22.73
C VAL A 217 -9.40 8.32 -22.50
N ALA A 218 -9.57 9.09 -21.41
CA ALA A 218 -10.86 9.68 -21.06
C ALA A 218 -11.34 10.69 -22.13
N GLU A 219 -10.41 11.43 -22.75
CA GLU A 219 -10.70 12.30 -23.90
C GLU A 219 -11.15 11.51 -25.13
N ARG A 220 -10.38 10.49 -25.55
CA ARG A 220 -10.74 9.65 -26.70
C ARG A 220 -12.10 8.98 -26.54
N ARG A 221 -12.47 8.62 -25.31
CA ARG A 221 -13.76 7.97 -25.00
C ARG A 221 -14.88 8.97 -24.73
N GLY A 222 -14.61 10.27 -24.73
CA GLY A 222 -15.61 11.32 -24.47
C GLY A 222 -16.15 11.33 -23.04
N VAL A 223 -15.38 10.81 -22.08
CA VAL A 223 -15.80 10.64 -20.67
C VAL A 223 -14.97 11.48 -19.67
N ARG A 224 -14.15 12.42 -20.15
CA ARG A 224 -13.28 13.25 -19.30
C ARG A 224 -14.03 13.92 -18.14
N ALA A 225 -15.18 14.56 -18.41
CA ALA A 225 -15.94 15.26 -17.39
C ALA A 225 -16.44 14.33 -16.26
N VAL A 226 -16.95 13.14 -16.60
CA VAL A 226 -17.40 12.17 -15.59
C VAL A 226 -16.23 11.52 -14.86
N ALA A 227 -15.09 11.30 -15.54
CA ALA A 227 -13.88 10.77 -14.93
C ALA A 227 -13.28 11.75 -13.90
N GLU A 228 -13.19 13.03 -14.23
CA GLU A 228 -12.75 14.10 -13.32
C GLU A 228 -13.71 14.26 -12.14
N ALA A 229 -15.02 14.21 -12.39
CA ALA A 229 -16.01 14.22 -11.34
C ALA A 229 -15.89 13.00 -10.42
N TYR A 230 -15.65 11.81 -10.97
CA TYR A 230 -15.46 10.58 -10.20
C TYR A 230 -14.28 10.70 -9.22
N VAL A 231 -13.09 11.07 -9.70
CA VAL A 231 -11.90 11.18 -8.82
C VAL A 231 -12.03 12.32 -7.82
N SER A 232 -12.65 13.44 -8.20
CA SER A 232 -12.88 14.56 -7.29
C SER A 232 -13.89 14.21 -6.20
N HIS A 233 -14.90 13.41 -6.53
CA HIS A 233 -15.94 13.01 -5.59
C HIS A 233 -15.44 12.05 -4.49
N LEU A 234 -14.27 11.43 -4.68
CA LEU A 234 -13.61 10.64 -3.63
C LEU A 234 -13.23 11.47 -2.39
N TYR A 235 -13.19 12.80 -2.52
CA TYR A 235 -12.94 13.74 -1.42
C TYR A 235 -14.22 14.30 -0.78
N ALA A 236 -15.40 13.98 -1.33
CA ALA A 236 -16.66 14.45 -0.79
C ALA A 236 -16.97 13.81 0.58
N PRO A 237 -17.78 14.46 1.46
CA PRO A 237 -18.12 13.91 2.77
C PRO A 237 -18.65 12.47 2.74
N GLU A 238 -19.50 12.15 1.77
CA GLU A 238 -20.02 10.78 1.59
C GLU A 238 -18.92 9.77 1.26
N ALA A 239 -17.97 10.13 0.38
CA ALA A 239 -16.86 9.26 0.03
C ALA A 239 -15.88 9.07 1.20
N GLN A 240 -15.66 10.10 2.02
CA GLN A 240 -14.82 10.01 3.22
C GLN A 240 -15.48 9.12 4.29
N ARG A 241 -16.80 9.20 4.44
CA ARG A 241 -17.57 8.24 5.26
C ARG A 241 -17.44 6.81 4.74
N LEU A 242 -17.57 6.60 3.43
CA LEU A 242 -17.42 5.28 2.81
C LEU A 242 -15.99 4.74 2.97
N ALA A 243 -14.96 5.59 2.86
CA ALA A 243 -13.58 5.17 3.07
C ALA A 243 -13.40 4.58 4.48
N ALA A 244 -13.88 5.28 5.52
CA ALA A 244 -13.83 4.78 6.90
C ALA A 244 -14.66 3.50 7.12
N ARG A 245 -15.86 3.45 6.54
CA ARG A 245 -16.72 2.24 6.58
C ARG A 245 -16.03 1.02 5.98
N HIS A 246 -15.24 1.24 4.94
CA HIS A 246 -14.42 0.21 4.28
C HIS A 246 -13.00 0.11 4.85
N HIS A 247 -12.78 0.59 6.07
CA HIS A 247 -11.54 0.44 6.86
C HIS A 247 -10.31 1.15 6.30
N PHE A 248 -10.49 2.11 5.39
CA PHE A 248 -9.44 3.06 5.01
C PHE A 248 -9.43 4.24 5.99
N ARG A 249 -8.29 4.90 6.15
CA ARG A 249 -8.17 6.12 6.96
C ARG A 249 -8.59 7.32 6.10
N PRO A 250 -9.74 7.98 6.37
CA PRO A 250 -10.16 9.14 5.58
C PRO A 250 -9.24 10.33 5.83
N ARG A 251 -9.07 11.20 4.82
CA ARG A 251 -8.38 12.49 4.98
C ARG A 251 -9.21 13.48 5.78
N GLU A 252 -10.54 13.33 5.74
CA GLU A 252 -11.49 14.17 6.46
C GLU A 252 -12.29 13.34 7.47
N PRO A 253 -11.67 12.90 8.59
CA PRO A 253 -12.30 12.00 9.56
C PRO A 253 -13.55 12.60 10.21
N ARG A 254 -13.71 13.93 10.22
CA ARG A 254 -14.94 14.61 10.68
C ARG A 254 -16.22 14.20 9.94
N HIS A 255 -16.11 13.57 8.76
CA HIS A 255 -17.25 13.08 7.99
C HIS A 255 -17.52 11.58 8.19
N ALA A 256 -16.62 10.87 8.85
CA ALA A 256 -16.75 9.43 9.12
C ALA A 256 -17.59 9.17 10.38
N ASP A 257 -18.15 7.95 10.45
CA ASP A 257 -18.78 7.46 11.67
C ASP A 257 -17.70 7.27 12.76
N PRO A 258 -17.87 7.81 13.98
CA PRO A 258 -16.95 7.57 15.08
C PRO A 258 -16.68 6.08 15.37
N ALA A 259 -17.67 5.20 15.17
CA ALA A 259 -17.50 3.76 15.33
C ALA A 259 -16.59 3.15 14.25
N ASP A 260 -16.61 3.70 13.03
CA ASP A 260 -15.70 3.28 11.98
C ASP A 260 -14.26 3.70 12.30
N LEU A 261 -14.07 4.92 12.82
CA LEU A 261 -12.76 5.46 13.22
C LEU A 261 -12.16 4.74 14.44
N ALA A 262 -13.00 4.34 15.41
CA ALA A 262 -12.54 3.64 16.61
C ALA A 262 -11.84 2.30 16.31
N ARG A 263 -12.07 1.72 15.13
CA ARG A 263 -11.41 0.49 14.67
C ARG A 263 -10.00 0.73 14.11
N LEU A 264 -9.62 1.98 13.85
CA LEU A 264 -8.36 2.38 13.23
C LEU A 264 -7.46 3.05 14.27
N PRO A 265 -6.76 2.28 15.12
CA PRO A 265 -6.02 2.84 16.24
C PRO A 265 -4.92 3.80 15.74
N PRO A 266 -4.59 4.85 16.52
CA PRO A 266 -3.45 5.70 16.23
C PRO A 266 -2.15 4.87 16.34
N LEU A 267 -1.21 5.12 15.45
CA LEU A 267 0.13 4.54 15.46
C LEU A 267 1.11 5.53 14.84
N ARG A 268 2.41 5.36 15.13
CA ARG A 268 3.46 6.18 14.52
C ARG A 268 3.62 5.76 13.06
N LEU A 269 3.40 6.71 12.15
CA LEU A 269 3.51 6.50 10.71
C LEU A 269 4.65 7.33 10.14
N LEU A 270 5.62 6.66 9.52
CA LEU A 270 6.69 7.30 8.77
C LEU A 270 6.27 7.46 7.31
N THR A 271 6.67 8.54 6.64
CA THR A 271 6.34 8.76 5.23
C THR A 271 7.45 8.29 4.29
N VAL A 272 7.11 8.07 3.02
CA VAL A 272 8.11 7.72 2.00
C VAL A 272 9.07 8.88 1.74
N ASP A 273 8.58 10.11 1.84
CA ASP A 273 9.39 11.31 1.64
C ASP A 273 10.43 11.46 2.75
N GLU A 274 10.03 11.31 4.01
CA GLU A 274 10.94 11.40 5.17
C GLU A 274 12.01 10.29 5.16
N VAL A 275 11.63 9.04 4.83
CA VAL A 275 12.53 7.89 4.98
C VAL A 275 13.36 7.62 3.74
N PHE A 276 12.80 7.83 2.55
CA PHE A 276 13.39 7.38 1.29
C PHE A 276 13.64 8.51 0.29
N GLY A 277 13.31 9.77 0.62
CA GLY A 277 13.42 10.89 -0.32
C GLY A 277 12.42 10.81 -1.47
N GLY A 278 11.29 10.15 -1.25
CA GLY A 278 10.19 10.03 -2.19
C GLY A 278 10.23 8.78 -3.06
N TRP A 279 9.13 8.57 -3.77
CA TRP A 279 8.81 7.31 -4.45
C TRP A 279 9.79 6.89 -5.55
N ARG A 280 10.35 7.87 -6.29
CA ARG A 280 11.32 7.61 -7.36
C ARG A 280 12.63 7.04 -6.80
N GLN A 281 13.13 7.66 -5.72
CA GLN A 281 14.34 7.21 -5.05
C GLN A 281 14.14 5.85 -4.39
N ALA A 282 13.00 5.67 -3.70
CA ALA A 282 12.63 4.39 -3.10
C ALA A 282 12.58 3.28 -4.15
N HIS A 283 11.91 3.51 -5.29
CA HIS A 283 11.81 2.51 -6.35
C HIS A 283 13.17 2.17 -6.95
N ARG A 284 13.97 3.18 -7.32
CA ARG A 284 15.30 2.98 -7.89
C ARG A 284 16.21 2.16 -6.97
N THR A 285 16.16 2.44 -5.67
CA THR A 285 17.05 1.83 -4.68
C THR A 285 16.62 0.41 -4.31
N HIS A 286 15.30 0.18 -4.19
CA HIS A 286 14.79 -1.05 -3.59
C HIS A 286 14.15 -2.02 -4.59
N PHE A 287 13.52 -1.54 -5.66
CA PHE A 287 12.57 -2.35 -6.43
C PHE A 287 12.84 -2.45 -7.93
N ALA A 288 13.65 -1.55 -8.49
CA ALA A 288 14.10 -1.66 -9.88
C ALA A 288 14.81 -2.99 -10.14
N ASP A 289 14.98 -3.37 -11.40
CA ASP A 289 15.66 -4.62 -11.75
C ASP A 289 17.14 -4.56 -11.35
N GLY A 290 17.60 -5.58 -10.63
CA GLY A 290 18.93 -5.64 -10.00
C GLY A 290 19.07 -4.82 -8.71
N ALA A 291 18.01 -4.13 -8.26
CA ALA A 291 18.02 -3.34 -7.04
C ALA A 291 18.02 -4.23 -5.77
N LEU A 292 17.99 -3.61 -4.59
CA LEU A 292 18.21 -4.32 -3.33
C LEU A 292 17.29 -5.52 -3.11
N PHE A 293 16.01 -5.46 -3.51
CA PHE A 293 15.12 -6.60 -3.37
C PHE A 293 15.63 -7.85 -4.10
N ASP A 294 16.15 -7.68 -5.33
CA ASP A 294 16.66 -8.80 -6.15
C ASP A 294 17.97 -9.38 -5.58
N GLN A 295 18.69 -8.60 -4.77
CA GLN A 295 19.91 -9.04 -4.11
C GLN A 295 19.65 -9.82 -2.82
N ILE A 296 18.49 -9.60 -2.17
CA ILE A 296 18.16 -10.24 -0.89
C ILE A 296 17.20 -11.42 -1.04
N TYR A 297 16.48 -11.50 -2.17
CA TYR A 297 15.55 -12.56 -2.48
C TYR A 297 15.93 -13.26 -3.78
N HIS A 298 16.36 -14.52 -3.68
CA HIS A 298 16.54 -15.41 -4.80
C HIS A 298 15.45 -16.48 -4.73
N PRO A 299 14.60 -16.64 -5.77
CA PRO A 299 13.65 -17.74 -5.82
C PRO A 299 14.40 -19.06 -5.65
N GLN A 300 13.96 -19.88 -4.69
CA GLN A 300 14.39 -21.28 -4.59
C GLN A 300 13.58 -22.14 -5.56
#